data_AF-A0A2P8FA22-F1
#
_entry.id   AF-A0A2P8FA22-F1
#
_cell.length_a   1.000
_cell.length_b   1.000
_cell.length_c   1.000
_cell.angle_alpha   90.00
_cell.angle_beta   90.00
_cell.angle_gamma   90.00
#
_symmetry.space_group_name_H-M   'P 1'
#
loop_
_entity.id
_entity.type
_entity.pdbx_description
1 polymer ?
#
loop_
_entity_poly.entity_id
_entity_poly.type
_entity_poly.pdbx_seq_one_letter_code
_entity_poly.pdbx_strand_id
1 'polypeptide(L)'
;MKTAWITLDAKDFESTQNLKDSLLNLLALSGSEPGKVAYEVFTAESDENQFHVRESWSDDNAFEAHLNTPHLKAFTADINDWLSSPMQATMLQKVEPFDNKQVIEKLYQAVNAKDLEYIQSLGADFSEWLDVPFDYTTTGKDAIIDPWVSWFGIFPDATCEVRSLVAFGDYVIAQGIGRGTHKGVFHSPAGTLQPSGVSMQVNFCDVYKLSQGKIERADSYFDFYGLLRQLAPEKVGAAQAI
;
A
#
# COMPACT_ATOMS: atom_id res chain seq x y z
N MET A 1 -8.32 6.67 0.43
CA MET A 1 -9.54 6.45 1.23
C MET A 1 -9.66 7.55 2.27
N LYS A 2 -10.82 8.19 2.35
CA LYS A 2 -11.17 9.20 3.36
C LYS A 2 -12.29 8.65 4.23
N THR A 3 -12.11 8.70 5.55
CA THR A 3 -13.11 8.20 6.50
C THR A 3 -13.40 9.28 7.53
N ALA A 4 -14.68 9.49 7.84
CA ALA A 4 -15.13 10.40 8.87
C ALA A 4 -16.06 9.70 9.87
N TRP A 5 -15.98 10.12 11.13
CA TRP A 5 -16.94 9.82 12.18
C TRP A 5 -17.68 11.08 12.56
N ILE A 6 -18.98 11.11 12.29
CA ILE A 6 -19.85 12.23 12.62
C ILE A 6 -20.65 11.89 13.87
N THR A 7 -20.74 12.82 14.81
CA THR A 7 -21.59 12.72 16.00
C THR A 7 -22.65 13.81 15.99
N LEU A 8 -23.90 13.41 16.25
CA LEU A 8 -25.05 14.29 16.30
C LEU A 8 -25.87 13.99 17.57
N ASP A 9 -26.16 15.01 18.36
CA ASP A 9 -26.94 14.90 19.59
C ASP A 9 -28.26 15.63 19.40
N ALA A 10 -29.38 14.90 19.46
CA ALA A 10 -30.72 15.47 19.37
C ALA A 10 -31.15 16.13 20.69
N LYS A 11 -31.85 17.27 20.62
CA LYS A 11 -32.21 18.07 21.81
C LYS A 11 -33.42 17.54 22.60
N ASP A 12 -34.27 16.74 21.98
CA ASP A 12 -35.49 16.17 22.56
C ASP A 12 -35.99 14.94 21.78
N PHE A 13 -37.06 14.31 22.27
CA PHE A 13 -37.63 13.09 21.70
C PHE A 13 -38.15 13.28 20.26
N GLU A 14 -38.82 14.39 19.97
CA GLU A 14 -39.34 14.67 18.63
C GLU A 14 -38.19 14.89 17.64
N SER A 15 -37.20 15.68 18.04
CA SER A 15 -35.97 15.91 17.29
C SER A 15 -35.21 14.61 17.02
N THR A 16 -35.22 13.67 17.96
CA THR A 16 -34.61 12.35 17.82
C THR A 16 -35.25 11.53 16.72
N GLN A 17 -36.60 11.52 16.63
CA GLN A 17 -37.29 10.81 15.55
C GLN A 17 -37.02 11.48 14.19
N ASN A 18 -37.11 12.80 14.12
CA ASN A 18 -36.86 13.55 12.87
C ASN A 18 -35.42 13.37 12.39
N LEU A 19 -34.44 13.45 13.28
CA LEU A 19 -33.03 13.26 12.95
C LEU A 19 -32.76 11.84 12.46
N LYS A 20 -33.36 10.83 13.11
CA LYS A 20 -33.25 9.43 12.69
C LYS A 20 -33.78 9.21 11.28
N ASP A 21 -34.99 9.70 10.99
CA ASP A 21 -35.60 9.56 9.66
C ASP A 21 -34.77 10.28 8.59
N SER A 22 -34.25 11.47 8.92
CA SER A 22 -33.39 12.24 8.03
C SER A 22 -32.05 11.54 7.75
N LEU A 23 -31.41 10.96 8.77
CA LEU A 23 -30.18 10.18 8.64
C LEU A 23 -30.37 8.92 7.80
N LEU A 24 -31.50 8.21 7.97
CA LEU A 24 -31.82 7.02 7.17
C LEU A 24 -32.11 7.38 5.72
N ASN A 25 -32.75 8.53 5.47
CA ASN A 25 -32.91 9.05 4.12
C ASN A 25 -31.56 9.44 3.49
N LEU A 26 -30.67 10.10 4.25
CA LEU A 26 -29.33 10.44 3.79
C LEU A 26 -28.52 9.18 3.43
N LEU A 27 -28.55 8.16 4.30
CA LEU A 27 -27.95 6.85 4.03
C LEU A 27 -28.46 6.24 2.70
N ALA A 28 -29.76 6.30 2.44
CA ALA A 28 -30.35 5.76 1.22
C ALA A 28 -29.87 6.52 -0.03
N LEU A 29 -29.82 7.85 0.03
CA LEU A 29 -29.39 8.71 -1.08
C LEU A 29 -27.88 8.58 -1.35
N SER A 30 -27.08 8.47 -0.29
CA SER A 30 -25.63 8.27 -0.38
C SER A 30 -25.21 6.86 -0.77
N GLY A 31 -26.13 5.89 -0.69
CA GLY A 31 -25.88 4.49 -1.02
C GLY A 31 -25.37 4.24 -2.45
N SER A 32 -25.67 5.13 -3.39
CA SER A 32 -25.32 5.00 -4.82
C SER A 32 -24.28 6.00 -5.31
N GLU A 33 -23.67 6.77 -4.41
CA GLU A 33 -22.66 7.76 -4.79
C GLU A 33 -21.36 7.10 -5.30
N PRO A 34 -20.79 7.57 -6.43
CA PRO A 34 -19.51 7.08 -6.91
C PRO A 34 -18.41 7.20 -5.85
N GLY A 35 -17.65 6.13 -5.65
CA GLY A 35 -16.55 6.10 -4.68
C GLY A 35 -16.98 5.90 -3.22
N LYS A 36 -18.27 5.74 -2.91
CA LYS A 36 -18.71 5.34 -1.56
C LYS A 36 -18.23 3.92 -1.25
N VAL A 37 -17.45 3.78 -0.19
CA VAL A 37 -16.94 2.51 0.35
C VAL A 37 -17.85 2.00 1.46
N ALA A 38 -18.20 2.85 2.42
CA ALA A 38 -19.11 2.53 3.52
C ALA A 38 -19.90 3.77 3.94
N TYR A 39 -21.14 3.57 4.37
CA TYR A 39 -21.97 4.60 5.00
C TYR A 39 -22.89 3.89 5.98
N GLU A 40 -22.72 4.13 7.27
CA GLU A 40 -23.46 3.46 8.34
C GLU A 40 -23.92 4.47 9.36
N VAL A 41 -25.12 4.26 9.89
CA VAL A 41 -25.73 5.07 10.94
C VAL A 41 -25.90 4.21 12.18
N PHE A 42 -25.50 4.75 13.33
CA PHE A 42 -25.57 4.13 14.63
C PHE A 42 -26.31 5.05 15.59
N THR A 43 -26.96 4.46 16.60
CA THR A 43 -27.44 5.15 17.79
C THR A 43 -26.67 4.61 18.99
N ALA A 44 -26.32 5.46 19.95
CA ALA A 44 -25.60 5.03 21.14
C ALA A 44 -26.49 4.14 22.03
N GLU A 45 -25.96 3.03 22.53
CA GLU A 45 -26.71 2.16 23.47
C GLU A 45 -27.03 2.85 24.79
N SER A 46 -26.20 3.83 25.18
CA SER A 46 -26.35 4.60 26.41
C SER A 46 -27.29 5.80 26.29
N ASP A 47 -27.56 6.27 25.08
CA ASP A 47 -28.35 7.48 24.82
C ASP A 47 -29.01 7.41 23.43
N GLU A 48 -30.33 7.23 23.41
CA GLU A 48 -31.10 7.12 22.16
C GLU A 48 -31.13 8.44 21.36
N ASN A 49 -30.78 9.58 21.99
CA ASN A 49 -30.71 10.88 21.32
C ASN A 49 -29.37 11.09 20.59
N GLN A 50 -28.37 10.24 20.83
CA GLN A 50 -27.06 10.36 20.23
C GLN A 50 -26.91 9.43 19.03
N PHE A 51 -26.58 10.02 17.88
CA PHE A 51 -26.32 9.30 16.65
C PHE A 51 -24.86 9.44 16.21
N HIS A 52 -24.37 8.39 15.56
CA HIS A 52 -23.08 8.41 14.91
C HIS A 52 -23.18 7.97 13.46
N VAL A 53 -22.43 8.61 12.57
CA VAL A 53 -22.30 8.20 11.17
C VAL A 53 -20.86 7.86 10.89
N ARG A 54 -20.63 6.66 10.35
CA ARG A 54 -19.34 6.31 9.74
C ARG A 54 -19.49 6.37 8.23
N GLU A 55 -18.74 7.25 7.59
CA GLU A 55 -18.64 7.30 6.14
C GLU A 55 -17.21 7.02 5.69
N SER A 56 -17.06 6.31 4.58
CA SER A 56 -15.77 6.03 3.95
C SER A 56 -15.89 6.15 2.45
N TRP A 57 -14.94 6.85 1.86
CA TRP A 57 -14.86 7.19 0.44
C TRP A 57 -13.55 6.72 -0.15
N SER A 58 -13.54 6.30 -1.41
CA SER A 58 -12.38 5.73 -2.10
C SER A 58 -11.17 6.66 -2.07
N ASP A 59 -11.42 7.94 -2.21
CA ASP A 59 -10.41 9.00 -2.36
C ASP A 59 -11.00 10.37 -1.97
N ASP A 60 -10.14 11.39 -2.01
CA ASP A 60 -10.46 12.77 -1.65
C ASP A 60 -11.49 13.38 -2.61
N ASN A 61 -11.47 13.02 -3.90
CA ASN A 61 -12.42 13.58 -4.87
C ASN A 61 -13.83 13.03 -4.65
N ALA A 62 -13.96 11.74 -4.33
CA ALA A 62 -15.23 11.14 -3.99
C ALA A 62 -15.84 11.77 -2.73
N PHE A 63 -15.01 12.03 -1.71
CA PHE A 63 -15.44 12.73 -0.51
C PHE A 63 -15.89 14.18 -0.79
N GLU A 64 -15.10 14.95 -1.54
CA GLU A 64 -15.47 16.31 -1.93
C GLU A 64 -16.73 16.37 -2.81
N ALA A 65 -16.94 15.36 -3.66
CA ALA A 65 -18.16 15.23 -4.43
C ALA A 65 -19.37 15.02 -3.51
N HIS A 66 -19.26 14.15 -2.50
CA HIS A 66 -20.29 13.93 -1.48
C HIS A 66 -20.67 15.23 -0.76
N LEU A 67 -19.67 16.00 -0.31
CA LEU A 67 -19.85 17.29 0.36
C LEU A 67 -20.68 18.30 -0.46
N ASN A 68 -20.71 18.13 -1.79
CA ASN A 68 -21.37 19.03 -2.71
C ASN A 68 -22.74 18.55 -3.20
N THR A 69 -23.19 17.35 -2.79
CA THR A 69 -24.45 16.77 -3.24
C THR A 69 -25.67 17.58 -2.78
N PRO A 70 -26.77 17.58 -3.56
CA PRO A 70 -28.01 18.24 -3.16
C PRO A 70 -28.60 17.70 -1.86
N HIS A 71 -28.53 16.38 -1.64
CA HIS A 71 -29.12 15.74 -0.47
C HIS A 71 -28.35 16.00 0.83
N LEU A 72 -27.01 16.05 0.80
CA LEU A 72 -26.24 16.45 1.98
C LEU A 72 -26.46 17.93 2.31
N LYS A 73 -26.55 18.80 1.30
CA LYS A 73 -26.87 20.23 1.50
C LYS A 73 -28.27 20.43 2.10
N ALA A 74 -29.25 19.66 1.64
CA ALA A 74 -30.60 19.66 2.23
C ALA A 74 -30.57 19.17 3.68
N PHE A 75 -29.92 18.03 3.94
CA PHE A 75 -29.75 17.48 5.29
C PHE A 75 -29.13 18.49 6.26
N THR A 76 -28.00 19.09 5.87
CA THR A 76 -27.27 20.06 6.72
C THR A 76 -28.03 21.38 6.96
N ALA A 77 -28.96 21.75 6.09
CA ALA A 77 -29.81 22.92 6.29
C ALA A 77 -30.85 22.69 7.40
N ASP A 78 -31.44 21.50 7.44
CA ASP A 78 -32.61 21.21 8.29
C ASP A 78 -32.23 20.74 9.70
N ILE A 79 -31.08 20.05 9.86
CA ILE A 79 -30.75 19.36 11.11
C ILE A 79 -30.49 20.30 12.29
N ASN A 80 -30.09 21.55 12.07
CA ASN A 80 -29.70 22.45 13.16
C ASN A 80 -30.86 22.74 14.12
N ASP A 81 -32.10 22.64 13.65
CA ASP A 81 -33.28 22.79 14.50
C ASP A 81 -33.48 21.61 15.45
N TRP A 82 -32.86 20.46 15.19
CA TRP A 82 -33.02 19.23 15.98
C TRP A 82 -31.86 18.97 16.94
N LEU A 83 -30.71 19.62 16.75
CA LEU A 83 -29.51 19.33 17.53
C LEU A 83 -29.41 20.14 18.83
N SER A 84 -28.90 19.53 19.89
CA SER A 84 -28.52 20.24 21.14
C SER A 84 -27.18 20.97 21.02
N SER A 85 -26.35 20.57 20.05
CA SER A 85 -25.06 21.18 19.74
C SER A 85 -24.71 20.96 18.26
N PRO A 86 -23.85 21.79 17.65
CA PRO A 86 -23.40 21.56 16.28
C PRO A 86 -22.85 20.14 16.07
N MET A 87 -23.13 19.55 14.91
CA MET A 87 -22.56 18.24 14.55
C MET A 87 -21.02 18.29 14.58
N GLN A 88 -20.41 17.19 15.00
CA GLN A 88 -18.95 17.09 15.10
C GLN A 88 -18.45 16.03 14.13
N ALA A 89 -17.53 16.39 13.23
CA ALA A 89 -16.90 15.47 12.31
C ALA A 89 -15.42 15.26 12.67
N THR A 90 -15.03 14.01 12.89
CA THR A 90 -13.63 13.62 13.12
C THR A 90 -13.13 12.81 11.94
N MET A 91 -12.07 13.29 11.29
CA MET A 91 -11.40 12.51 10.24
C MET A 91 -10.61 11.37 10.86
N LEU A 92 -10.82 10.16 10.34
CA LEU A 92 -10.20 8.94 10.85
C LEU A 92 -9.18 8.39 9.85
N GLN A 93 -8.11 7.82 10.41
CA GLN A 93 -7.20 6.95 9.68
C GLN A 93 -7.44 5.52 10.14
N LYS A 94 -7.61 4.60 9.20
CA LYS A 94 -7.69 3.18 9.51
C LYS A 94 -6.36 2.72 10.10
N VAL A 95 -6.41 2.11 11.28
CA VAL A 95 -5.28 1.41 11.88
C VAL A 95 -5.35 -0.03 11.38
N GLU A 96 -4.40 -0.42 10.54
CA GLU A 96 -4.26 -1.81 10.15
C GLU A 96 -3.54 -2.58 11.27
N PRO A 97 -3.85 -3.88 11.47
CA PRO A 97 -3.13 -4.72 12.43
C PRO A 97 -1.65 -4.88 12.11
N PHE A 98 -1.22 -4.49 10.90
CA PHE A 98 0.16 -4.50 10.44
C PHE A 98 0.54 -3.12 9.92
N ASP A 99 1.70 -2.61 10.36
CA ASP A 99 2.33 -1.49 9.70
C ASP A 99 3.10 -2.02 8.48
N ASN A 100 2.50 -1.91 7.29
CA ASN A 100 3.09 -2.35 6.04
C ASN A 100 4.50 -1.77 5.82
N LYS A 101 4.73 -0.52 6.23
CA LYS A 101 6.06 0.11 6.15
C LYS A 101 7.06 -0.66 7.00
N GLN A 102 6.69 -0.98 8.24
CA GLN A 102 7.55 -1.73 9.15
C GLN A 102 7.81 -3.17 8.64
N VAL A 103 6.81 -3.81 8.02
CA VAL A 103 6.99 -5.14 7.42
C VAL A 103 8.08 -5.12 6.34
N ILE A 104 8.04 -4.15 5.43
CA ILE A 104 9.04 -4.00 4.36
C ILE A 104 10.39 -3.49 4.88
N GLU A 105 10.40 -2.63 5.91
CA GLU A 105 11.64 -2.26 6.59
C GLU A 105 12.37 -3.49 7.15
N LYS A 106 11.63 -4.38 7.82
CA LYS A 106 12.15 -5.66 8.32
C LYS A 106 12.57 -6.60 7.19
N LEU A 107 11.90 -6.59 6.04
CA LEU A 107 12.33 -7.35 4.87
C LEU A 107 13.77 -6.98 4.48
N TYR A 108 14.09 -5.68 4.35
CA TYR A 108 15.46 -5.29 4.00
C TYR A 108 16.48 -5.54 5.12
N GLN A 109 16.07 -5.46 6.39
CA GLN A 109 16.91 -5.92 7.51
C GLN A 109 17.22 -7.42 7.40
N ALA A 110 16.21 -8.24 7.10
CA ALA A 110 16.35 -9.68 6.89
C ALA A 110 17.23 -9.99 5.68
N VAL A 111 17.07 -9.28 4.56
CA VAL A 111 17.94 -9.38 3.38
C VAL A 111 19.40 -9.12 3.75
N ASN A 112 19.67 -8.07 4.52
CA ASN A 112 21.02 -7.73 4.97
C ASN A 112 21.60 -8.80 5.91
N ALA A 113 20.77 -9.33 6.82
CA ALA A 113 21.14 -10.39 7.76
C ALA A 113 21.14 -11.81 7.15
N LYS A 114 20.67 -11.97 5.91
CA LYS A 114 20.41 -13.27 5.26
C LYS A 114 19.41 -14.15 6.02
N ASP A 115 18.43 -13.52 6.67
CA ASP A 115 17.33 -14.19 7.35
C ASP A 115 16.29 -14.66 6.32
N LEU A 116 16.55 -15.82 5.72
CA LEU A 116 15.67 -16.44 4.74
C LEU A 116 14.34 -16.90 5.36
N GLU A 117 14.31 -17.22 6.65
CA GLU A 117 13.09 -17.64 7.33
C GLU A 117 12.08 -16.49 7.39
N TYR A 118 12.52 -15.29 7.77
CA TYR A 118 11.67 -14.11 7.73
C TYR A 118 11.21 -13.78 6.31
N ILE A 119 12.11 -13.82 5.32
CA ILE A 119 11.76 -13.54 3.91
C ILE A 119 10.71 -14.54 3.41
N GLN A 120 10.88 -15.83 3.66
CA GLN A 120 9.91 -16.86 3.28
C GLN A 120 8.57 -16.64 3.96
N SER A 121 8.57 -16.20 5.22
CA SER A 121 7.35 -15.96 5.99
C SER A 121 6.47 -14.85 5.39
N LEU A 122 6.97 -14.02 4.48
CA LEU A 122 6.18 -12.96 3.83
C LEU A 122 5.40 -13.45 2.60
N GLY A 123 5.74 -14.62 2.07
CA GLY A 123 5.04 -15.24 0.94
C GLY A 123 3.74 -15.95 1.34
N ALA A 124 2.87 -16.12 0.35
CA ALA A 124 1.60 -16.84 0.41
C ALA A 124 1.25 -17.43 -0.98
N ASP A 125 0.26 -18.34 -1.06
CA ASP A 125 -0.08 -19.02 -2.32
C ASP A 125 -0.52 -18.07 -3.45
N PHE A 126 -0.99 -16.87 -3.10
CA PHE A 126 -1.38 -15.83 -4.05
C PHE A 126 -0.25 -14.85 -4.41
N SER A 127 0.96 -15.01 -3.83
CA SER A 127 2.04 -14.05 -4.02
C SER A 127 2.60 -14.08 -5.44
N GLU A 128 2.94 -12.90 -5.94
CA GLU A 128 3.63 -12.70 -7.23
C GLU A 128 4.84 -11.78 -7.06
N TRP A 129 5.94 -12.09 -7.74
CA TRP A 129 7.10 -11.21 -7.86
C TRP A 129 7.48 -11.04 -9.32
N LEU A 130 7.37 -9.82 -9.84
CA LEU A 130 7.84 -9.44 -11.18
C LEU A 130 9.23 -8.82 -11.07
N ASP A 131 10.21 -9.47 -11.71
CA ASP A 131 11.52 -8.89 -12.00
C ASP A 131 11.41 -8.13 -13.33
N VAL A 132 11.22 -6.81 -13.24
CA VAL A 132 10.87 -5.98 -14.40
C VAL A 132 11.99 -5.96 -15.45
N PRO A 133 13.28 -5.79 -15.09
CA PRO A 133 14.36 -5.86 -16.07
C PRO A 133 14.43 -7.18 -16.85
N PHE A 134 13.87 -8.26 -16.31
CA PHE A 134 13.91 -9.59 -16.92
C PHE A 134 12.59 -10.06 -17.54
N ASP A 135 11.51 -9.28 -17.37
CA ASP A 135 10.15 -9.66 -17.78
C ASP A 135 9.78 -11.07 -17.29
N TYR A 136 10.15 -11.37 -16.03
CA TYR A 136 9.98 -12.68 -15.42
C TYR A 136 9.18 -12.57 -14.13
N THR A 137 8.13 -13.38 -14.01
CA THR A 137 7.27 -13.42 -12.82
C THR A 137 7.40 -14.76 -12.11
N THR A 138 7.70 -14.72 -10.82
CA THR A 138 7.61 -15.87 -9.91
C THR A 138 6.26 -15.82 -9.19
N THR A 139 5.61 -16.96 -8.97
CA THR A 139 4.29 -17.04 -8.35
C THR A 139 4.21 -18.12 -7.26
N GLY A 140 3.27 -17.98 -6.34
CA GLY A 140 3.02 -18.92 -5.26
C GLY A 140 3.77 -18.61 -3.96
N LYS A 141 3.70 -19.54 -3.00
CA LYS A 141 4.21 -19.35 -1.63
C LYS A 141 5.66 -18.91 -1.53
N ASP A 142 6.50 -19.35 -2.47
CA ASP A 142 7.95 -19.08 -2.48
C ASP A 142 8.31 -17.89 -3.39
N ALA A 143 7.32 -17.23 -4.02
CA ALA A 143 7.54 -16.12 -4.96
C ALA A 143 8.35 -14.96 -4.39
N ILE A 144 8.29 -14.77 -3.06
CA ILE A 144 9.04 -13.71 -2.39
C ILE A 144 10.47 -14.14 -2.06
N ILE A 145 10.70 -15.40 -1.69
CA ILE A 145 12.04 -15.87 -1.28
C ILE A 145 12.92 -16.24 -2.48
N ASP A 146 12.36 -16.83 -3.53
CA ASP A 146 13.12 -17.36 -4.67
C ASP A 146 14.02 -16.29 -5.35
N PRO A 147 13.53 -15.06 -5.63
CA PRO A 147 14.37 -13.99 -6.18
C PRO A 147 15.55 -13.63 -5.26
N TRP A 148 15.34 -13.59 -3.94
CA TRP A 148 16.41 -13.28 -2.97
C TRP A 148 17.44 -14.41 -2.88
N VAL A 149 16.99 -15.68 -2.88
CA VAL A 149 17.90 -16.84 -2.89
C VAL A 149 18.75 -16.83 -4.16
N SER A 150 18.14 -16.56 -5.32
CA SER A 150 18.86 -16.38 -6.58
C SER A 150 19.88 -15.24 -6.49
N TRP A 151 19.47 -14.09 -5.98
CA TRP A 151 20.33 -12.91 -5.84
C TRP A 151 21.53 -13.17 -4.92
N PHE A 152 21.34 -13.89 -3.80
CA PHE A 152 22.43 -14.29 -2.91
C PHE A 152 23.32 -15.38 -3.51
N GLY A 153 22.78 -16.22 -4.41
CA GLY A 153 23.61 -17.14 -5.20
C GLY A 153 24.59 -16.39 -6.11
N ILE A 154 24.16 -15.28 -6.70
CA ILE A 154 24.98 -14.44 -7.60
C ILE A 154 25.93 -13.52 -6.80
N PHE A 155 25.42 -12.91 -5.73
CA PHE A 155 26.10 -11.95 -4.87
C PHE A 155 25.97 -12.37 -3.38
N PRO A 156 26.81 -13.29 -2.88
CA PRO A 156 26.67 -13.87 -1.53
C PRO A 156 26.75 -12.86 -0.38
N ASP A 157 27.44 -11.74 -0.60
CA ASP A 157 27.60 -10.63 0.35
C ASP A 157 26.64 -9.46 0.05
N ALA A 158 25.56 -9.71 -0.69
CA ALA A 158 24.66 -8.66 -1.10
C ALA A 158 24.04 -7.92 0.09
N THR A 159 23.92 -6.61 0.01
CA THR A 159 23.21 -5.77 0.99
C THR A 159 22.40 -4.69 0.28
N CYS A 160 21.36 -4.20 0.94
CA CYS A 160 20.53 -3.11 0.50
C CYS A 160 20.62 -1.94 1.49
N GLU A 161 20.90 -0.75 0.96
CA GLU A 161 20.72 0.54 1.64
C GLU A 161 19.40 1.13 1.16
N VAL A 162 18.38 1.11 2.02
CA VAL A 162 17.09 1.76 1.75
C VAL A 162 17.24 3.26 1.99
N ARG A 163 16.98 4.06 0.95
CA ARG A 163 17.08 5.54 0.98
C ARG A 163 15.74 6.22 1.17
N SER A 164 14.67 5.60 0.68
CA SER A 164 13.30 6.08 0.81
C SER A 164 12.37 4.89 1.03
N LEU A 165 11.44 5.04 1.97
CA LEU A 165 10.41 4.04 2.25
C LEU A 165 9.10 4.74 2.60
N VAL A 166 8.14 4.64 1.68
CA VAL A 166 6.85 5.33 1.76
C VAL A 166 5.73 4.32 1.67
N ALA A 167 4.75 4.42 2.57
CA ALA A 167 3.55 3.60 2.55
C ALA A 167 2.34 4.45 2.15
N PHE A 168 1.47 3.88 1.32
CA PHE A 168 0.20 4.48 0.89
C PHE A 168 -0.87 3.38 0.80
N GLY A 169 -1.74 3.32 1.81
CA GLY A 169 -2.69 2.20 1.95
C GLY A 169 -1.96 0.86 2.03
N ASP A 170 -2.33 -0.05 1.14
CA ASP A 170 -1.75 -1.40 1.04
C ASP A 170 -0.40 -1.43 0.30
N TYR A 171 0.03 -0.29 -0.26
CA TYR A 171 1.27 -0.21 -1.02
C TYR A 171 2.43 0.32 -0.19
N VAL A 172 3.63 -0.22 -0.43
CA VAL A 172 4.89 0.30 0.08
C VAL A 172 5.88 0.40 -1.06
N ILE A 173 6.49 1.58 -1.21
CA ILE A 173 7.52 1.84 -2.22
C ILE A 173 8.84 1.99 -1.50
N ALA A 174 9.82 1.18 -1.90
CA ALA A 174 11.17 1.20 -1.37
C ALA A 174 12.14 1.59 -2.49
N GLN A 175 12.99 2.60 -2.24
CA GLN A 175 14.05 2.99 -3.16
C GLN A 175 15.39 2.90 -2.44
N GLY A 176 16.40 2.38 -3.11
CA GLY A 176 17.68 2.15 -2.46
C GLY A 176 18.82 1.79 -3.41
N ILE A 177 19.92 1.36 -2.79
CA ILE A 177 21.09 0.85 -3.48
C ILE A 177 21.38 -0.57 -2.98
N GLY A 178 21.39 -1.52 -3.92
CA GLY A 178 21.96 -2.85 -3.71
C GLY A 178 23.47 -2.82 -3.92
N ARG A 179 24.23 -3.56 -3.11
CA ARG A 179 25.67 -3.75 -3.25
C ARG A 179 26.01 -5.22 -3.11
N GLY A 180 27.08 -5.68 -3.76
CA GLY A 180 27.59 -7.03 -3.58
C GLY A 180 28.77 -7.32 -4.50
N THR A 181 29.38 -8.49 -4.36
CA THR A 181 30.47 -8.96 -5.22
C THR A 181 30.00 -10.14 -6.06
N HIS A 182 30.21 -10.05 -7.38
CA HIS A 182 29.78 -11.07 -8.33
C HIS A 182 30.62 -12.34 -8.20
N LYS A 183 30.08 -13.34 -7.49
CA LYS A 183 30.76 -14.61 -7.17
C LYS A 183 30.02 -15.84 -7.68
N GLY A 184 28.74 -15.71 -8.02
CA GLY A 184 27.96 -16.74 -8.69
C GLY A 184 27.82 -16.52 -10.19
N VAL A 185 27.24 -17.50 -10.87
CA VAL A 185 26.85 -17.39 -12.29
C VAL A 185 25.55 -16.60 -12.38
N PHE A 186 25.50 -15.59 -13.24
CA PHE A 186 24.31 -14.78 -13.46
C PHE A 186 23.69 -15.07 -14.82
N HIS A 187 22.54 -15.74 -14.82
CA HIS A 187 21.71 -15.88 -16.03
C HIS A 187 20.85 -14.62 -16.20
N SER A 188 21.10 -13.88 -17.27
CA SER A 188 20.43 -12.61 -17.55
C SER A 188 19.97 -12.52 -19.01
N PRO A 189 19.13 -11.54 -19.37
CA PRO A 189 18.77 -11.29 -20.77
C PRO A 189 19.98 -10.96 -21.68
N ALA A 190 21.10 -10.49 -21.12
CA ALA A 190 22.35 -10.26 -21.85
C ALA A 190 23.22 -11.53 -22.01
N GLY A 191 22.65 -12.69 -21.69
CA GLY A 191 23.30 -13.98 -21.65
C GLY A 191 23.83 -14.34 -20.26
N THR A 192 24.59 -15.43 -20.21
CA THR A 192 25.21 -15.91 -18.97
C THR A 192 26.48 -15.12 -18.68
N LEU A 193 26.54 -14.49 -17.51
CA LEU A 193 27.72 -13.81 -16.99
C LEU A 193 28.42 -14.73 -16.00
N GLN A 194 29.71 -14.98 -16.23
CA GLN A 194 30.55 -15.75 -15.32
C GLN A 194 30.99 -14.87 -14.14
N PRO A 195 31.24 -15.44 -12.95
CA PRO A 195 31.62 -14.68 -11.78
C PRO A 195 32.87 -13.85 -12.06
N SER A 196 32.74 -12.53 -12.00
CA SER A 196 33.80 -11.59 -12.37
C SER A 196 34.63 -11.13 -11.17
N GLY A 197 34.17 -11.36 -9.94
CA GLY A 197 34.79 -10.85 -8.72
C GLY A 197 34.62 -9.33 -8.53
N VAL A 198 33.89 -8.65 -9.43
CA VAL A 198 33.64 -7.21 -9.35
C VAL A 198 32.66 -6.92 -8.23
N SER A 199 32.99 -5.92 -7.39
CA SER A 199 32.04 -5.30 -6.47
C SER A 199 31.18 -4.30 -7.23
N MET A 200 29.86 -4.50 -7.15
CA MET A 200 28.86 -3.71 -7.86
C MET A 200 28.02 -2.86 -6.91
N GLN A 201 27.43 -1.80 -7.46
CA GLN A 201 26.29 -1.11 -6.86
C GLN A 201 25.18 -0.97 -7.91
N VAL A 202 23.94 -1.15 -7.50
CA VAL A 202 22.76 -1.04 -8.38
C VAL A 202 21.66 -0.26 -7.69
N ASN A 203 21.11 0.76 -8.36
CA ASN A 203 19.93 1.46 -7.86
C ASN A 203 18.70 0.57 -8.09
N PHE A 204 17.81 0.53 -7.11
CA PHE A 204 16.54 -0.18 -7.22
C PHE A 204 15.37 0.67 -6.73
N CYS A 205 14.18 0.30 -7.20
CA CYS A 205 12.88 0.70 -6.70
C CYS A 205 11.99 -0.54 -6.68
N ASP A 206 11.54 -0.94 -5.51
CA ASP A 206 10.60 -2.05 -5.36
C ASP A 206 9.24 -1.50 -4.94
N VAL A 207 8.18 -1.97 -5.57
CA VAL A 207 6.80 -1.63 -5.24
C VAL A 207 6.12 -2.88 -4.69
N TYR A 208 5.71 -2.81 -3.44
CA TYR A 208 5.02 -3.90 -2.74
C TYR A 208 3.55 -3.56 -2.57
N LYS A 209 2.69 -4.55 -2.78
CA LYS A 209 1.30 -4.56 -2.29
C LYS A 209 1.18 -5.62 -1.21
N LEU A 210 0.67 -5.24 -0.04
CA LEU A 210 0.56 -6.12 1.12
C LEU A 210 -0.90 -6.31 1.54
N SER A 211 -1.17 -7.47 2.11
CA SER A 211 -2.45 -7.79 2.74
C SER A 211 -2.22 -8.77 3.87
N GLN A 212 -2.81 -8.49 5.04
CA GLN A 212 -2.71 -9.34 6.23
C GLN A 212 -1.27 -9.71 6.62
N GLY A 213 -0.33 -8.77 6.45
CA GLY A 213 1.10 -8.98 6.74
C GLY A 213 1.86 -9.82 5.72
N LYS A 214 1.24 -10.20 4.60
CA LYS A 214 1.84 -10.93 3.47
C LYS A 214 2.04 -9.99 2.28
N ILE A 215 3.03 -10.30 1.44
CA ILE A 215 3.23 -9.59 0.17
C ILE A 215 2.37 -10.29 -0.90
N GLU A 216 1.34 -9.60 -1.38
CA GLU A 216 0.52 -10.07 -2.51
C GLU A 216 1.29 -9.93 -3.82
N ARG A 217 1.93 -8.77 -4.01
CA ARG A 217 2.66 -8.44 -5.24
C ARG A 217 3.92 -7.66 -4.91
N ALA A 218 5.01 -8.01 -5.57
CA ALA A 218 6.23 -7.22 -5.62
C ALA A 218 6.62 -6.97 -7.08
N ASP A 219 6.83 -5.71 -7.45
CA ASP A 219 7.40 -5.33 -8.74
C ASP A 219 8.78 -4.71 -8.48
N SER A 220 9.85 -5.40 -8.90
CA SER A 220 11.23 -4.96 -8.68
C SER A 220 11.81 -4.32 -9.93
N TYR A 221 12.20 -3.05 -9.80
CA TYR A 221 12.85 -2.26 -10.82
C TYR A 221 14.28 -1.99 -10.38
N PHE A 222 15.28 -2.50 -11.10
CA PHE A 222 16.67 -2.14 -10.84
C PHE A 222 17.41 -1.78 -12.14
N ASP A 223 18.44 -0.95 -12.02
CA ASP A 223 19.25 -0.50 -13.17
C ASP A 223 20.14 -1.62 -13.71
N PHE A 224 19.52 -2.57 -14.42
CA PHE A 224 20.22 -3.70 -15.02
C PHE A 224 21.28 -3.25 -16.04
N TYR A 225 21.04 -2.17 -16.78
CA TYR A 225 22.04 -1.64 -17.72
C TYR A 225 23.28 -1.10 -16.99
N GLY A 226 23.09 -0.35 -15.90
CA GLY A 226 24.16 0.08 -15.01
C GLY A 226 24.91 -1.08 -14.36
N LEU A 227 24.20 -2.13 -13.97
CA LEU A 227 24.81 -3.36 -13.46
C LEU A 227 25.64 -4.08 -14.53
N LEU A 228 25.11 -4.22 -15.75
CA LEU A 228 25.78 -4.88 -16.87
C LEU A 228 27.09 -4.17 -17.24
N ARG A 229 27.10 -2.82 -17.24
CA ARG A 229 28.33 -2.04 -17.45
C ARG A 229 29.43 -2.33 -16.43
N GLN A 230 29.07 -2.68 -15.19
CA GLN A 230 30.03 -3.03 -14.15
C GLN A 230 30.52 -4.47 -14.29
N LEU A 231 29.62 -5.42 -14.59
CA LEU A 231 29.94 -6.85 -14.57
C LEU A 231 30.52 -7.38 -15.89
N ALA A 232 30.09 -6.80 -17.01
CA ALA A 232 30.43 -7.25 -18.36
C ALA A 232 30.46 -6.06 -19.34
N PRO A 233 31.38 -5.09 -19.17
CA PRO A 233 31.47 -3.89 -20.00
C PRO A 233 31.60 -4.18 -21.50
N GLU A 234 32.21 -5.31 -21.87
CA GLU A 234 32.35 -5.78 -23.25
C GLU A 234 31.00 -6.06 -23.94
N LYS A 235 29.95 -6.37 -23.16
CA LYS A 235 28.60 -6.59 -23.69
C LYS A 235 27.83 -5.29 -23.94
N VAL A 236 28.34 -4.16 -23.44
CA VAL A 236 27.68 -2.84 -23.57
C VAL A 236 28.33 -2.00 -24.68
N GLY A 237 29.62 -2.22 -24.96
CA GLY A 237 30.40 -1.45 -25.93
C GLY A 237 30.07 -1.65 -27.41
N ALA A 238 29.22 -2.62 -27.78
CA ALA A 238 28.85 -2.87 -29.18
C ALA A 238 27.72 -1.98 -29.71
N ALA A 239 27.04 -1.19 -28.86
CA ALA A 239 25.82 -0.46 -29.22
C ALA A 239 26.03 1.05 -29.55
N GLN A 240 27.26 1.57 -29.59
CA GLN A 240 27.55 2.99 -29.85
C GLN A 240 28.07 3.31 -31.25
N ALA A 241 27.62 2.57 -32.27
CA ALA A 241 27.82 2.94 -33.67
C ALA A 241 26.47 3.17 -34.36
N ILE A 242 25.78 4.25 -33.99
CA ILE A 242 24.69 4.85 -34.78
C ILE A 242 24.80 6.37 -34.66
#